data_AF-A0A642B5C7-F1
#
_entry.id   AF-A0A642B5C7-F1
#
_cell.length_a   1.000
_cell.length_b   1.000
_cell.length_c   1.000
_cell.angle_alpha   90.00
_cell.angle_beta   90.00
_cell.angle_gamma   90.00
#
_symmetry.space_group_name_H-M   'P 1'
#
loop_
_entity.id
_entity.type
_entity.pdbx_description
1 polymer ?
#
loop_
_entity_poly.entity_id
_entity_poly.type
_entity_poly.pdbx_seq_one_letter_code
_entity_poly.pdbx_strand_id
1 'polypeptide(L)'
;MEQNKKKIEDEKIKKLQEQKEREKMEILAKADEIRNQTFVFDDTGELALKKAIEDLSIEPIDNPEERYETYYKIVNRMLRKHLPKGAENKKARDLIYEEKNTFLTRGYRKDVRGIRGADGRMSYIADIRDLINIITEWAASQGTVFELYDRLRNINIEKGYGDPMNM
;
A
#
# COMPACT_ATOMS: atom_id res chain seq x y z
N MET A 1 8.56 -2.31 43.01
CA MET A 1 8.41 -3.56 42.21
C MET A 1 7.58 -3.34 40.94
N GLU A 2 6.52 -2.53 41.00
CA GLU A 2 5.59 -2.31 39.88
C GLU A 2 6.18 -1.52 38.71
N GLN A 3 6.99 -0.49 38.97
CA GLN A 3 7.72 0.27 37.93
C GLN A 3 8.77 -0.57 37.18
N ASN A 4 9.35 -1.58 37.82
CA ASN A 4 10.34 -2.47 37.19
C ASN A 4 9.66 -3.51 36.28
N LYS A 5 8.47 -3.99 36.67
CA LYS A 5 7.65 -4.87 35.81
C LYS A 5 7.18 -4.14 34.55
N LYS A 6 6.72 -2.90 34.67
CA LYS A 6 6.28 -2.05 33.53
C LYS A 6 7.41 -1.81 32.51
N LYS A 7 8.61 -1.45 32.97
CA LYS A 7 9.79 -1.28 32.09
C LYS A 7 10.18 -2.56 31.33
N ILE A 8 10.12 -3.72 32.00
CA ILE A 8 10.42 -5.02 31.37
C ILE A 8 9.36 -5.38 30.32
N GLU A 9 8.10 -5.01 30.55
CA GLU A 9 6.99 -5.23 29.62
C GLU A 9 7.10 -4.32 28.39
N ASP A 10 7.41 -3.03 28.59
CA ASP A 10 7.66 -2.07 27.51
C ASP A 10 8.86 -2.48 26.63
N GLU A 11 9.95 -2.96 27.24
CA GLU A 11 11.11 -3.48 26.49
C GLU A 11 10.79 -4.75 25.68
N LYS A 12 9.94 -5.63 26.22
CA LYS A 12 9.47 -6.82 25.49
C LYS A 12 8.59 -6.45 24.31
N ILE A 13 7.67 -5.50 24.49
CA ILE A 13 6.81 -4.97 23.43
C ILE A 13 7.67 -4.37 22.32
N LYS A 14 8.64 -3.53 22.68
CA LYS A 14 9.57 -2.91 21.72
C LYS A 14 10.37 -3.95 20.93
N LYS A 15 10.95 -4.96 21.60
CA LYS A 15 11.69 -6.04 20.93
C LYS A 15 10.82 -6.85 19.98
N LEU A 16 9.57 -7.13 20.37
CA LEU A 16 8.60 -7.83 19.53
C LEU A 16 8.22 -6.99 18.30
N GLN A 17 8.06 -5.67 18.46
CA GLN A 17 7.82 -4.74 17.36
C GLN A 17 9.00 -4.70 16.39
N GLU A 18 10.22 -4.58 16.89
CA GLU A 18 11.44 -4.61 16.07
C GLU A 18 11.58 -5.92 15.29
N GLN A 19 11.20 -7.05 15.89
CA GLN A 19 11.21 -8.34 15.21
C GLN A 19 10.19 -8.40 14.07
N LYS A 20 8.96 -7.93 14.31
CA LYS A 20 7.92 -7.85 13.27
C LYS A 20 8.34 -6.93 12.11
N GLU A 21 9.01 -5.82 12.39
CA GLU A 21 9.53 -4.93 11.34
C GLU A 21 10.62 -5.63 10.51
N ARG A 22 11.58 -6.31 11.16
CA ARG A 22 12.60 -7.08 10.45
C ARG A 22 11.96 -8.15 9.53
N GLU A 23 10.96 -8.86 10.02
CA GLU A 23 10.24 -9.86 9.21
C GLU A 23 9.56 -9.24 7.99
N LYS A 24 8.92 -8.06 8.13
CA LYS A 24 8.33 -7.34 6.99
C LYS A 24 9.41 -6.90 6.00
N MET A 25 10.51 -6.33 6.48
CA MET A 25 11.63 -5.89 5.64
C MET A 25 12.22 -7.05 4.84
N GLU A 26 12.43 -8.21 5.48
CA GLU A 26 12.92 -9.41 4.78
C GLU A 26 11.96 -9.91 3.70
N ILE A 27 10.66 -9.87 3.97
CA ILE A 27 9.63 -10.25 2.98
C ILE A 27 9.66 -9.30 1.78
N LEU A 28 9.77 -7.99 2.02
CA LEU A 28 9.80 -6.97 0.98
C LEU A 28 11.09 -7.05 0.15
N ALA A 29 12.25 -7.20 0.80
CA ALA A 29 13.53 -7.33 0.14
C ALA A 29 13.60 -8.56 -0.79
N LYS A 30 13.07 -9.71 -0.35
CA LYS A 30 12.95 -10.91 -1.21
C LYS A 30 12.06 -10.68 -2.43
N ALA A 31 11.00 -9.89 -2.26
CA ALA A 31 10.08 -9.55 -3.33
C ALA A 31 10.76 -8.65 -4.40
N ASP A 32 11.68 -7.80 -3.98
CA ASP A 32 12.48 -6.93 -4.86
C ASP A 32 13.46 -7.71 -5.74
N GLU A 33 14.14 -8.73 -5.18
CA GLU A 33 15.03 -9.60 -5.95
C GLU A 33 14.31 -10.26 -7.14
N ILE A 34 13.07 -10.70 -6.95
CA ILE A 34 12.26 -11.36 -7.98
C ILE A 34 11.75 -10.35 -9.02
N ARG A 35 11.38 -9.14 -8.59
CA ARG A 35 10.91 -8.08 -9.49
C ARG A 35 11.99 -7.70 -10.51
N ASN A 36 13.24 -7.61 -10.08
CA ASN A 36 14.37 -7.30 -10.96
C ASN A 36 14.61 -8.38 -12.04
N GLN A 37 14.17 -9.62 -11.82
CA GLN A 37 14.32 -10.73 -12.78
C GLN A 37 13.21 -10.78 -13.86
N THR A 38 12.09 -10.06 -13.68
CA THR A 38 10.89 -10.20 -14.54
C THR A 38 10.75 -9.09 -15.60
N PHE A 39 11.74 -8.20 -15.75
CA PHE A 39 11.61 -7.02 -16.62
C PHE A 39 11.83 -7.33 -18.12
N VAL A 40 10.72 -7.36 -18.87
CA VAL A 40 10.67 -7.09 -20.31
C VAL A 40 9.76 -5.87 -20.49
N PHE A 41 10.29 -4.79 -21.06
CA PHE A 41 9.56 -3.55 -21.28
C PHE A 41 8.56 -3.72 -22.44
N ASP A 42 7.34 -3.19 -22.27
CA ASP A 42 6.39 -2.98 -23.35
C ASP A 42 5.88 -1.54 -23.25
N ASP A 43 6.42 -0.69 -24.15
CA ASP A 43 6.20 0.76 -24.26
C ASP A 43 4.70 1.13 -24.38
N THR A 44 3.88 0.16 -24.82
CA THR A 44 2.44 0.29 -24.99
C THR A 44 1.70 0.57 -23.67
N GLY A 45 2.24 0.10 -22.54
CA GLY A 45 1.60 0.23 -21.23
C GLY A 45 1.73 1.60 -20.58
N GLU A 46 2.76 2.37 -20.92
CA GLU A 46 3.05 3.68 -20.32
C GLU A 46 2.22 4.79 -20.98
N LEU A 47 2.04 4.71 -22.30
CA LEU A 47 1.20 5.64 -23.06
C LEU A 47 -0.28 5.55 -22.67
N ALA A 48 -0.78 4.34 -22.41
CA ALA A 48 -2.14 4.10 -21.95
C ALA A 48 -2.39 4.66 -20.53
N LEU A 49 -1.36 4.67 -19.68
CA LEU A 49 -1.43 5.22 -18.33
C LEU A 49 -1.46 6.74 -18.34
N LYS A 50 -0.58 7.38 -19.12
CA LYS A 50 -0.58 8.85 -19.27
C LYS A 50 -1.93 9.36 -19.80
N LYS A 51 -2.47 8.69 -20.82
CA LYS A 51 -3.79 9.05 -21.37
C LYS A 51 -4.92 8.87 -20.37
N ALA A 52 -4.91 7.79 -19.58
CA ALA A 52 -5.91 7.57 -18.53
C ALA A 52 -5.84 8.62 -17.40
N ILE A 53 -4.64 9.17 -17.11
CA ILE A 53 -4.44 10.24 -16.14
C ILE A 53 -4.90 11.60 -16.72
N GLU A 54 -4.63 11.87 -17.99
CA GLU A 54 -5.08 13.09 -18.69
C GLU A 54 -6.60 13.15 -18.87
N ASP A 55 -7.26 12.00 -19.09
CA ASP A 55 -8.72 11.90 -19.26
C ASP A 55 -9.51 12.07 -17.93
N LEU A 56 -8.83 12.02 -16.77
CA LEU A 56 -9.42 12.27 -15.45
C LEU A 56 -9.60 13.78 -15.21
N SER A 57 -10.73 14.33 -15.68
CA SER A 57 -11.12 15.74 -15.55
C SER A 57 -11.02 16.32 -14.12
N ILE A 58 -10.64 17.60 -14.04
CA ILE A 58 -10.12 18.32 -12.86
C ILE A 58 -11.20 18.71 -11.83
N GLU A 59 -12.49 18.57 -12.12
CA GLU A 59 -13.55 18.86 -11.14
C GLU A 59 -14.16 17.56 -10.56
N PRO A 60 -14.22 17.40 -9.23
CA PRO A 60 -14.67 16.16 -8.60
C PRO A 60 -16.20 16.13 -8.52
N ILE A 61 -16.85 15.63 -9.57
CA ILE A 61 -18.16 15.02 -9.37
C ILE A 61 -17.88 13.61 -8.86
N ASP A 62 -18.17 13.36 -7.58
CA ASP A 62 -17.96 12.07 -6.95
C ASP A 62 -19.02 11.06 -7.42
N ASN A 63 -18.86 10.55 -8.65
CA ASN A 63 -19.72 9.54 -9.22
C ASN A 63 -19.32 8.15 -8.70
N PRO A 64 -20.23 7.39 -8.05
CA PRO A 64 -19.96 6.04 -7.58
C PRO A 64 -19.41 5.08 -8.65
N GLU A 65 -19.89 5.18 -9.90
CA GLU A 65 -19.42 4.35 -11.01
C GLU A 65 -17.97 4.68 -11.38
N GLU A 66 -17.65 5.98 -11.48
CA GLU A 66 -16.30 6.46 -11.79
C GLU A 66 -15.30 6.02 -10.72
N ARG A 67 -15.67 6.10 -9.44
CA ARG A 67 -14.81 5.59 -8.35
C ARG A 67 -14.50 4.10 -8.48
N TYR A 68 -15.53 3.30 -8.70
CA TYR A 68 -15.41 1.86 -8.83
C TYR A 68 -14.52 1.50 -10.04
N GLU A 69 -14.82 2.11 -11.18
CA GLU A 69 -14.06 1.93 -12.42
C GLU A 69 -12.60 2.34 -12.25
N THR A 70 -12.35 3.55 -11.72
CA THR A 70 -11.01 4.10 -11.49
C THR A 70 -10.19 3.20 -10.56
N TYR A 71 -10.79 2.72 -9.46
CA TYR A 71 -10.13 1.83 -8.52
C TYR A 71 -9.73 0.49 -9.16
N TYR A 72 -10.63 -0.15 -9.92
CA TYR A 72 -10.34 -1.46 -10.51
C TYR A 72 -9.47 -1.37 -11.78
N LYS A 73 -9.80 -0.45 -12.68
CA LYS A 73 -9.14 -0.31 -13.98
C LYS A 73 -7.74 0.27 -13.86
N ILE A 74 -7.50 1.14 -12.87
CA ILE A 74 -6.23 1.84 -12.70
C ILE A 74 -5.47 1.28 -11.51
N VAL A 75 -5.94 1.51 -10.28
CA VAL A 75 -5.17 1.15 -9.06
C VAL A 75 -4.86 -0.35 -9.00
N ASN A 76 -5.87 -1.21 -9.12
CA ASN A 76 -5.64 -2.66 -9.04
C ASN A 76 -4.84 -3.19 -10.23
N ARG A 77 -5.05 -2.65 -11.43
CA ARG A 77 -4.32 -3.07 -12.64
C ARG A 77 -2.84 -2.71 -12.53
N MET A 78 -2.53 -1.50 -12.11
CA MET A 78 -1.15 -1.02 -11.91
C MET A 78 -0.41 -1.87 -10.89
N LEU A 79 -0.99 -2.06 -9.70
CA LEU A 79 -0.35 -2.88 -8.67
C LEU A 79 -0.18 -4.33 -9.11
N ARG A 80 -1.17 -4.95 -9.77
CA ARG A 80 -1.02 -6.33 -10.28
C ARG A 80 0.01 -6.45 -11.40
N LYS A 81 0.24 -5.40 -12.17
CA LYS A 81 1.24 -5.36 -13.25
C LYS A 81 2.66 -5.27 -12.69
N HIS A 82 2.86 -4.42 -11.68
CA HIS A 82 4.20 -4.06 -11.19
C HIS A 82 4.63 -4.78 -9.92
N LEU A 83 3.70 -5.29 -9.10
CA LEU A 83 4.07 -6.10 -7.92
C LEU A 83 4.48 -7.52 -8.32
N PRO A 84 5.44 -8.13 -7.59
CA PRO A 84 5.92 -9.47 -7.90
C PRO A 84 4.80 -10.50 -7.75
N LYS A 85 4.69 -11.38 -8.75
CA LYS A 85 3.67 -12.43 -8.86
C LYS A 85 4.09 -13.68 -8.07
N GLY A 86 3.24 -14.70 -8.05
CA GLY A 86 3.52 -15.97 -7.36
C GLY A 86 3.01 -16.03 -5.92
N ALA A 87 2.96 -17.25 -5.37
CA ALA A 87 2.43 -17.54 -4.03
C ALA A 87 3.42 -17.10 -2.94
N GLU A 88 4.71 -17.24 -3.21
CA GLU A 88 5.83 -16.81 -2.39
C GLU A 88 5.81 -15.30 -2.10
N ASN A 89 5.40 -14.49 -3.09
CA ASN A 89 5.29 -13.04 -2.96
C ASN A 89 3.93 -12.56 -2.41
N LYS A 90 3.03 -13.49 -2.04
CA LYS A 90 1.69 -13.12 -1.55
C LYS A 90 1.76 -12.22 -0.31
N LYS A 91 2.65 -12.54 0.63
CA LYS A 91 2.81 -11.76 1.87
C LYS A 91 3.25 -10.32 1.58
N ALA A 92 4.20 -10.12 0.67
CA ALA A 92 4.63 -8.78 0.26
C ALA A 92 3.48 -7.98 -0.36
N ARG A 93 2.70 -8.60 -1.26
CA ARG A 93 1.51 -7.95 -1.84
C ARG A 93 0.47 -7.62 -0.77
N ASP A 94 0.24 -8.52 0.19
CA ASP A 94 -0.73 -8.31 1.26
C ASP A 94 -0.35 -7.11 2.15
N LEU A 95 0.95 -6.88 2.40
CA LEU A 95 1.46 -5.70 3.11
C LEU A 95 1.13 -4.41 2.35
N ILE A 96 1.43 -4.36 1.05
CA ILE A 96 1.09 -3.21 0.19
C ILE A 96 -0.41 -2.98 0.16
N TYR A 97 -1.19 -4.05 0.01
CA TYR A 97 -2.64 -3.95 0.00
C TYR A 97 -3.20 -3.47 1.33
N GLU A 98 -2.58 -3.79 2.45
CA GLU A 98 -3.02 -3.26 3.74
C GLU A 98 -2.80 -1.75 3.84
N GLU A 99 -1.61 -1.25 3.53
CA GLU A 99 -1.34 0.19 3.59
C GLU A 99 -2.15 0.97 2.56
N LYS A 100 -2.30 0.44 1.34
CA LYS A 100 -3.15 1.00 0.30
C LYS A 100 -4.60 1.13 0.77
N ASN A 101 -5.17 0.08 1.36
CA ASN A 101 -6.55 0.11 1.80
C ASN A 101 -6.73 0.99 3.04
N THR A 102 -5.73 1.05 3.93
CA THR A 102 -5.73 1.96 5.07
C THR A 102 -5.80 3.41 4.60
N PHE A 103 -4.99 3.76 3.60
CA PHE A 103 -5.01 5.07 2.96
C PHE A 103 -6.41 5.41 2.41
N LEU A 104 -6.96 4.52 1.58
CA LEU A 104 -8.25 4.75 0.92
C LEU A 104 -9.44 4.76 1.89
N THR A 105 -9.35 4.04 3.00
CA THR A 105 -10.41 4.02 4.01
C THR A 105 -10.25 5.08 5.08
N ARG A 106 -9.24 5.97 4.97
CA ARG A 106 -8.94 7.00 5.97
C ARG A 106 -8.64 6.43 7.36
N GLY A 107 -7.91 5.32 7.38
CA GLY A 107 -7.33 4.76 8.61
C GLY A 107 -8.01 3.54 9.18
N TYR A 108 -8.99 2.95 8.50
CA TYR A 108 -9.47 1.64 8.90
C TYR A 108 -8.43 0.58 8.54
N ARG A 109 -7.91 -0.09 9.55
CA ARG A 109 -6.98 -1.21 9.41
C ARG A 109 -7.66 -2.53 9.79
N LYS A 110 -7.14 -3.65 9.30
CA LYS A 110 -7.68 -4.98 9.66
C LYS A 110 -7.49 -5.30 11.14
N ASP A 111 -8.52 -5.74 11.83
CA ASP A 111 -8.43 -6.26 13.19
C ASP A 111 -7.66 -7.60 13.28
N VAL A 112 -7.56 -8.16 14.48
CA VAL A 112 -6.92 -9.47 14.75
C VAL A 112 -7.58 -10.64 14.01
N ARG A 113 -8.82 -10.47 13.51
CA ARG A 113 -9.56 -11.46 12.72
C ARG A 113 -9.39 -11.22 11.21
N GLY A 114 -8.65 -10.20 10.81
CA GLY A 114 -8.41 -9.81 9.42
C GLY A 114 -9.53 -8.95 8.81
N ILE A 115 -10.41 -8.37 9.62
CA ILE A 115 -11.60 -7.61 9.19
C ILE A 115 -11.33 -6.11 9.34
N ARG A 116 -11.51 -5.33 8.27
CA ARG A 116 -11.27 -3.87 8.28
C ARG A 116 -12.47 -3.02 8.72
N GLY A 117 -13.69 -3.49 8.46
CA GLY A 117 -14.91 -2.69 8.70
C GLY A 117 -15.14 -1.53 7.71
N ALA A 118 -14.25 -1.33 6.74
CA ALA A 118 -14.41 -0.35 5.66
C ALA A 118 -13.88 -0.89 4.33
N ASP A 119 -14.36 -0.32 3.25
CA ASP A 119 -14.07 -0.74 1.88
C ASP A 119 -13.41 0.38 1.08
N GLY A 120 -12.16 0.15 0.64
CA GLY A 120 -11.41 1.13 -0.16
C GLY A 120 -12.06 1.42 -1.52
N ARG A 121 -12.99 0.59 -1.99
CA ARG A 121 -13.79 0.84 -3.21
C ARG A 121 -14.79 1.98 -3.02
N MET A 122 -15.16 2.27 -1.78
CA MET A 122 -16.07 3.35 -1.39
C MET A 122 -15.31 4.63 -0.97
N SER A 123 -14.00 4.68 -1.21
CA SER A 123 -13.15 5.84 -0.92
C SER A 123 -13.55 7.04 -1.77
N TYR A 124 -13.21 8.25 -1.34
CA TYR A 124 -13.46 9.44 -2.15
C TYR A 124 -12.62 9.41 -3.43
N ILE A 125 -13.17 9.92 -4.54
CA ILE A 125 -12.43 9.96 -5.81
C ILE A 125 -11.10 10.72 -5.69
N ALA A 126 -11.04 11.77 -4.86
CA ALA A 126 -9.80 12.51 -4.58
C ALA A 126 -8.73 11.61 -3.93
N ASP A 127 -9.11 10.81 -2.94
CA ASP A 127 -8.20 9.86 -2.29
C ASP A 127 -7.73 8.79 -3.30
N ILE A 128 -8.61 8.30 -4.18
CA ILE A 128 -8.23 7.35 -5.23
C ILE A 128 -7.21 7.97 -6.22
N ARG A 129 -7.41 9.24 -6.62
CA ARG A 129 -6.51 9.96 -7.52
C ARG A 129 -5.14 10.20 -6.89
N ASP A 130 -5.09 10.60 -5.63
CA ASP A 130 -3.83 10.76 -4.89
C ASP A 130 -3.06 9.43 -4.83
N LEU A 131 -3.76 8.32 -4.58
CA LEU A 131 -3.14 7.00 -4.59
C LEU A 131 -2.60 6.62 -5.98
N ILE A 132 -3.32 6.96 -7.06
CA ILE A 132 -2.85 6.74 -8.43
C ILE A 132 -1.54 7.48 -8.69
N ASN A 133 -1.43 8.73 -8.23
CA ASN A 133 -0.21 9.52 -8.39
C ASN A 133 0.97 8.86 -7.65
N ILE A 134 0.75 8.42 -6.41
CA ILE A 134 1.77 7.71 -5.61
C ILE A 134 2.27 6.44 -6.33
N ILE A 135 1.35 5.62 -6.84
CA ILE A 135 1.70 4.37 -7.53
C ILE A 135 2.37 4.64 -8.88
N THR A 136 1.92 5.65 -9.61
CA THR A 136 2.49 6.04 -10.90
C THR A 136 3.92 6.53 -10.74
N GLU A 137 4.17 7.43 -9.80
CA GLU A 137 5.52 7.92 -9.51
C GLU A 137 6.46 6.78 -9.10
N TRP A 138 6.00 5.89 -8.22
CA TRP A 138 6.76 4.69 -7.83
C TRP A 138 7.07 3.78 -9.03
N ALA A 139 6.08 3.53 -9.89
CA ALA A 139 6.27 2.68 -11.06
C ALA A 139 7.24 3.32 -12.06
N ALA A 140 7.11 4.64 -12.29
CA ALA A 140 7.96 5.41 -13.20
C ALA A 140 9.40 5.54 -12.68
N SER A 141 9.59 5.69 -11.37
CA SER A 141 10.92 5.69 -10.74
C SER A 141 11.54 4.30 -10.63
N GLN A 142 10.85 3.26 -11.13
CA GLN A 142 11.21 1.87 -10.96
C GLN A 142 11.44 1.49 -9.49
N GLY A 143 10.70 2.10 -8.57
CA GLY A 143 10.90 1.93 -7.14
C GLY A 143 10.72 0.49 -6.68
N THR A 144 11.34 0.17 -5.56
CA THR A 144 11.26 -1.14 -4.90
C THR A 144 9.90 -1.33 -4.23
N VAL A 145 9.48 -2.57 -4.02
CA VAL A 145 8.27 -2.91 -3.24
C VAL A 145 8.41 -2.36 -1.82
N PHE A 146 9.62 -2.39 -1.25
CA PHE A 146 9.91 -1.76 0.03
C PHE A 146 9.63 -0.25 0.01
N GLU A 147 10.10 0.49 -1.00
CA GLU A 147 9.85 1.93 -1.11
C GLU A 147 8.37 2.27 -1.22
N LEU A 148 7.59 1.49 -1.98
CA LEU A 148 6.14 1.70 -2.04
C LEU A 148 5.48 1.45 -0.69
N TYR A 149 5.89 0.39 0.02
CA TYR A 149 5.39 0.09 1.36
C TYR A 149 5.69 1.24 2.33
N ASP A 150 6.96 1.64 2.40
CA ASP A 150 7.43 2.67 3.33
C ASP A 150 6.74 4.02 3.04
N ARG A 151 6.64 4.39 1.77
CA ARG A 151 5.93 5.61 1.35
C ARG A 151 4.47 5.61 1.79
N LEU A 152 3.73 4.52 1.51
CA LEU A 152 2.32 4.43 1.91
C LEU A 152 2.16 4.41 3.44
N ARG A 153 3.03 3.69 4.15
CA ARG A 153 3.03 3.63 5.62
C ARG A 153 3.27 5.01 6.23
N ASN A 154 4.29 5.73 5.75
CA ASN A 154 4.64 7.06 6.27
C ASN A 154 3.51 8.06 6.03
N ILE A 155 2.89 8.05 4.84
CA ILE A 155 1.71 8.87 4.56
C ILE A 155 0.55 8.54 5.51
N ASN A 156 0.29 7.26 5.77
CA ASN A 156 -0.76 6.85 6.70
C ASN A 156 -0.45 7.35 8.13
N ILE A 157 0.80 7.26 8.57
CA ILE A 157 1.22 7.77 9.89
C ILE A 157 1.05 9.29 9.97
N GLU A 158 1.50 10.03 8.95
CA GLU A 158 1.38 11.49 8.87
C GLU A 158 -0.09 11.96 8.88
N LYS A 159 -0.98 11.20 8.23
CA LYS A 159 -2.43 11.46 8.25
C LYS A 159 -3.11 11.04 9.55
N GLY A 160 -2.39 10.47 10.51
CA GLY A 160 -2.93 10.01 11.79
C GLY A 160 -3.72 8.70 11.72
N TYR A 161 -3.55 7.91 10.65
CA TYR A 161 -4.26 6.65 10.41
C TYR A 161 -3.68 5.45 11.20
N GLY A 162 -2.85 5.75 12.20
CA GLY A 162 -2.21 4.78 13.06
C GLY A 162 -1.02 4.07 12.41
N ASP A 163 -0.08 3.68 13.27
CA ASP A 163 1.00 2.78 12.92
C ASP A 163 0.43 1.35 12.78
N PRO A 164 0.80 0.56 11.76
CA PRO A 164 0.49 -0.87 11.71
C PRO A 164 0.90 -1.67 12.97
N MET A 165 1.61 -1.06 13.92
CA MET A 165 2.09 -1.67 15.17
C MET A 165 1.27 -1.38 16.44
N ASN A 166 0.29 -0.48 16.40
CA ASN A 166 -0.50 -0.07 17.58
C ASN A 166 -1.91 -0.69 17.65
N MET A 167 -2.12 -1.85 17.03
CA MET A 167 -3.34 -2.66 17.25
C MET A 167 -3.29 -3.48 18.53
#